data_AF-A0AA95D902-F1
#
_entry.id   AF-A0AA95D902-F1
#
_cell.length_a   1.000
_cell.length_b   1.000
_cell.length_c   1.000
_cell.angle_alpha   90.00
_cell.angle_beta   90.00
_cell.angle_gamma   90.00
#
_symmetry.space_group_name_H-M   'P 1'
#
loop_
_entity.id
_entity.type
_entity.pdbx_description
1 polymer ?
#
loop_
_entity_poly.entity_id
_entity_poly.type
_entity_poly.pdbx_seq_one_letter_code
_entity_poly.pdbx_strand_id
1 'polypeptide(L)'
;MIYSKEIVREWLDEVAERAKDHPEWVDVFERCYTDTLDNTVEILEDGSTFVLTGDIPAMWLRDSTAQLRPYLHVAKRDALLRQTIAGLVKRQMTLVLKDPYANSFNIEKNWKGHHETDHTDLNGWIWERKYEVDSLCYPLQLAYLLWKETGDTSQFDETFVAATKEILHLWTVEQDHKNSPYRFVRDTAP
;
A
#
# COMPACT_ATOMS: atom_id res chain seq x y z
N MET A 1 -9.06 -1.92 -15.66
CA MET A 1 -9.26 -0.46 -15.63
C MET A 1 -9.19 -0.01 -14.19
N ILE A 2 -8.45 1.05 -13.87
CA ILE A 2 -8.09 1.45 -12.48
C ILE A 2 -8.93 2.64 -11.99
N TYR A 3 -9.28 3.57 -12.88
CA TYR A 3 -10.03 4.79 -12.57
C TYR A 3 -10.72 5.34 -13.84
N SER A 4 -11.65 6.27 -13.66
CA SER A 4 -12.29 7.03 -14.74
C SER A 4 -11.45 8.26 -15.11
N LYS A 5 -10.85 8.24 -16.31
CA LYS A 5 -10.06 9.37 -16.81
C LYS A 5 -10.86 10.67 -16.90
N GLU A 6 -12.15 10.57 -17.21
CA GLU A 6 -13.05 11.73 -17.29
C GLU A 6 -13.23 12.39 -15.92
N ILE A 7 -13.63 11.62 -14.90
CA ILE A 7 -13.89 12.14 -13.55
C ILE A 7 -12.61 12.68 -12.91
N VAL A 8 -11.48 11.99 -13.11
CA VAL A 8 -10.19 12.45 -12.56
C VAL A 8 -9.72 13.72 -13.26
N ARG A 9 -9.87 13.84 -14.59
CA ARG A 9 -9.50 15.08 -15.30
C ARG A 9 -10.36 16.26 -14.85
N GLU A 10 -11.68 16.07 -14.75
CA GLU A 10 -12.58 17.11 -14.26
C GLU A 10 -12.21 17.57 -12.84
N TRP A 11 -11.88 16.62 -11.95
CA TRP A 11 -11.41 16.96 -10.60
C TRP A 11 -10.07 17.71 -10.60
N LEU A 12 -9.13 17.33 -11.47
CA LEU A 12 -7.86 18.05 -11.64
C LEU A 12 -8.07 19.47 -12.19
N ASP A 13 -9.01 19.65 -13.12
CA ASP A 13 -9.38 20.97 -13.65
C ASP A 13 -9.92 21.88 -12.52
N GLU A 14 -10.76 21.35 -11.62
CA GLU A 14 -11.22 22.08 -10.43
C GLU A 14 -10.08 22.45 -9.49
N VAL A 15 -9.11 21.55 -9.28
CA VAL A 15 -7.92 21.81 -8.44
C VAL A 15 -7.02 22.88 -9.09
N ALA A 16 -6.80 22.79 -10.39
CA ALA A 16 -6.01 23.73 -11.16
C ALA A 16 -6.62 25.14 -11.10
N GLU A 17 -7.93 25.29 -11.27
CA GLU A 17 -8.62 26.58 -11.14
C GLU A 17 -8.50 27.16 -9.72
N ARG A 18 -8.54 26.31 -8.68
CA ARG A 18 -8.31 26.76 -7.29
C ARG A 18 -6.88 27.20 -7.04
N ALA A 19 -5.92 26.67 -7.78
CA ALA A 19 -4.50 27.00 -7.70
C ALA A 19 -4.03 27.89 -8.86
N LYS A 20 -4.94 28.61 -9.54
CA LYS A 20 -4.63 29.38 -10.76
C LYS A 20 -3.56 30.46 -10.59
N ASP A 21 -3.41 30.99 -9.37
CA ASP A 21 -2.38 31.97 -9.04
C ASP A 21 -0.99 31.34 -8.88
N HIS A 22 -0.89 30.02 -8.96
CA HIS A 22 0.31 29.22 -8.78
C HIS A 22 0.50 28.19 -9.92
N PRO A 23 0.69 28.64 -11.19
CA PRO A 23 0.77 27.75 -12.34
C PRO A 23 1.93 26.73 -12.26
N GLU A 24 3.04 27.10 -11.60
CA GLU A 24 4.17 26.19 -11.35
C GLU A 24 3.79 25.03 -10.42
N TRP A 25 2.88 25.25 -9.46
CA TRP A 25 2.39 24.19 -8.59
C TRP A 25 1.46 23.24 -9.33
N VAL A 26 0.60 23.78 -10.21
CA VAL A 26 -0.32 22.99 -11.03
C VAL A 26 0.46 22.03 -11.94
N ASP A 27 1.51 22.52 -12.60
CA ASP A 27 2.38 21.72 -13.46
C ASP A 27 3.03 20.53 -12.72
N VAL A 28 3.58 20.78 -11.53
CA VAL A 28 4.17 19.71 -10.71
C VAL A 28 3.11 18.77 -10.15
N PHE A 29 1.98 19.33 -9.68
CA PHE A 29 0.90 18.56 -9.08
C PHE A 29 0.28 17.59 -10.09
N GLU A 30 -0.09 18.06 -11.29
CA GLU A 30 -0.67 17.20 -12.32
C GLU A 30 0.30 16.10 -12.74
N ARG A 31 1.60 16.40 -12.86
CA ARG A 31 2.61 15.40 -13.20
C ARG A 31 2.72 14.33 -12.12
N CYS A 32 2.87 14.71 -10.85
CA CYS A 32 3.01 13.76 -9.75
C CYS A 32 1.73 12.92 -9.54
N TYR A 33 0.57 13.57 -9.60
CA TYR A 33 -0.72 12.92 -9.40
C TYR A 33 -1.08 11.98 -10.57
N THR A 34 -0.72 12.32 -11.80
CA THR A 34 -0.98 11.43 -12.95
C THR A 34 0.01 10.27 -12.97
N ASP A 35 1.30 10.53 -12.76
CA ASP A 35 2.36 9.52 -12.85
C ASP A 35 2.15 8.37 -11.85
N THR A 36 1.83 8.70 -10.59
CA THR A 36 1.58 7.67 -9.58
C THR A 36 0.41 6.77 -9.99
N LEU A 37 -0.71 7.34 -10.45
CA LEU A 37 -1.90 6.55 -10.79
C LEU A 37 -1.73 5.71 -12.07
N ASP A 38 -1.02 6.24 -13.06
CA ASP A 38 -0.85 5.58 -14.36
C ASP A 38 0.29 4.55 -14.37
N ASN A 39 1.37 4.78 -13.61
CA ASN A 39 2.60 4.00 -13.75
C ASN A 39 2.91 3.10 -12.55
N THR A 40 2.23 3.28 -11.41
CA THR A 40 2.51 2.47 -10.21
C THR A 40 1.39 1.52 -9.80
N VAL A 41 0.18 1.69 -10.33
CA VAL A 41 -1.00 0.93 -9.89
C VAL A 41 -1.35 -0.16 -10.89
N GLU A 42 -1.49 -1.40 -10.43
CA GLU A 42 -1.89 -2.54 -11.24
C GLU A 42 -3.03 -3.32 -10.57
N ILE A 43 -4.00 -3.79 -11.37
CA ILE A 43 -5.05 -4.71 -10.91
C ILE A 43 -4.60 -6.14 -11.24
N LEU A 44 -4.49 -6.97 -10.21
CA LEU A 44 -4.07 -8.37 -10.34
C LEU A 44 -5.20 -9.28 -10.83
N GLU A 45 -4.86 -10.52 -11.15
CA GLU A 45 -5.82 -11.53 -11.64
C GLU A 45 -6.98 -11.78 -10.67
N ASP A 46 -6.74 -11.68 -9.36
CA ASP A 46 -7.76 -11.83 -8.31
C ASP A 46 -8.63 -10.57 -8.08
N GLY A 47 -8.39 -9.51 -8.86
CA GLY A 47 -9.07 -8.22 -8.76
C GLY A 47 -8.57 -7.32 -7.63
N SER A 48 -7.56 -7.75 -6.86
CA SER A 48 -6.88 -6.90 -5.88
C SER A 48 -5.91 -5.92 -6.55
N THR A 49 -5.43 -4.93 -5.80
CA THR A 49 -4.57 -3.88 -6.34
C THR A 49 -3.16 -3.99 -5.78
N PHE A 50 -2.17 -4.00 -6.67
CA PHE A 50 -0.76 -3.90 -6.34
C PHE A 50 -0.25 -2.51 -6.69
N VAL A 51 0.61 -1.96 -5.82
CA VAL A 51 1.19 -0.62 -6.01
C VAL A 51 2.70 -0.74 -5.94
N LEU A 52 3.37 -0.48 -7.05
CA LEU A 52 4.82 -0.39 -7.09
C LEU A 52 5.29 0.84 -6.31
N THR A 53 6.38 0.72 -5.57
CA THR A 53 6.99 1.87 -4.89
C THR A 53 7.69 2.85 -5.84
N GLY A 54 7.87 2.47 -7.11
CA GLY A 54 8.45 3.29 -8.15
C GLY A 54 9.60 2.57 -8.85
N ASP A 55 10.82 2.76 -8.34
CA ASP A 55 12.07 2.28 -8.95
C ASP A 55 12.33 0.78 -8.81
N ILE A 56 11.56 0.08 -7.99
CA ILE A 56 11.68 -1.36 -7.76
C ILE A 56 10.33 -2.09 -7.95
N PRO A 57 10.34 -3.33 -8.47
CA PRO A 57 9.13 -4.10 -8.75
C PRO A 57 8.58 -4.80 -7.49
N ALA A 58 8.38 -4.03 -6.43
CA ALA A 58 7.86 -4.48 -5.14
C ALA A 58 6.92 -3.44 -4.53
N MET A 59 6.14 -3.86 -3.55
CA MET A 59 5.19 -3.02 -2.82
C MET A 59 5.54 -2.96 -1.35
N TRP A 60 5.78 -1.76 -0.84
CA TRP A 60 5.81 -1.49 0.59
C TRP A 60 4.41 -1.21 1.12
N LEU A 61 4.09 -1.73 2.30
CA LEU A 61 2.81 -1.45 2.97
C LEU A 61 2.64 0.05 3.29
N ARG A 62 3.74 0.69 3.69
CA ARG A 62 3.82 2.13 3.95
C ARG A 62 3.57 2.95 2.68
N ASP A 63 4.42 2.75 1.68
CA ASP A 63 4.47 3.57 0.49
C ASP A 63 3.17 3.44 -0.31
N SER A 64 2.65 2.22 -0.48
CA SER A 64 1.37 2.00 -1.16
C SER A 64 0.20 2.73 -0.50
N THR A 65 0.15 2.80 0.83
CA THR A 65 -0.85 3.60 1.54
C THR A 65 -0.66 5.09 1.30
N ALA A 66 0.58 5.58 1.45
CA ALA A 66 0.89 6.99 1.29
C ALA A 66 0.65 7.48 -0.15
N GLN A 67 1.00 6.66 -1.14
CA GLN A 67 0.76 6.90 -2.56
C GLN A 67 -0.74 7.00 -2.84
N LEU A 68 -1.58 6.09 -2.33
CA LEU A 68 -3.01 6.07 -2.69
C LEU A 68 -3.89 6.98 -1.83
N ARG A 69 -3.38 7.49 -0.71
CA ARG A 69 -4.15 8.36 0.21
C ARG A 69 -4.70 9.64 -0.46
N PRO A 70 -3.94 10.42 -1.27
CA PRO A 70 -4.46 11.64 -1.89
C PRO A 70 -5.65 11.40 -2.83
N TYR A 71 -5.75 10.21 -3.40
CA TYR A 71 -6.83 9.83 -4.32
C TYR A 71 -8.18 9.63 -3.63
N LEU A 72 -8.22 9.56 -2.29
CA LEU A 72 -9.46 9.49 -1.53
C LEU A 72 -10.38 10.69 -1.79
N HIS A 73 -9.84 11.85 -2.15
CA HIS A 73 -10.63 13.03 -2.48
C HIS A 73 -11.50 12.81 -3.72
N VAL A 74 -10.91 12.30 -4.80
CA VAL A 74 -11.63 12.05 -6.07
C VAL A 74 -12.37 10.71 -6.07
N ALA A 75 -11.95 9.74 -5.25
CA ALA A 75 -12.68 8.48 -5.04
C ALA A 75 -14.09 8.65 -4.43
N LYS A 76 -14.40 9.83 -3.89
CA LYS A 76 -15.79 10.20 -3.53
C LYS A 76 -16.72 10.31 -4.74
N ARG A 77 -16.15 10.59 -5.90
CA ARG A 77 -16.85 10.77 -7.19
C ARG A 77 -16.64 9.56 -8.10
N ASP A 78 -15.42 9.03 -8.13
CA ASP A 78 -15.04 7.91 -8.97
C ASP A 78 -15.19 6.57 -8.24
N ALA A 79 -16.28 5.85 -8.53
CA ALA A 79 -16.56 4.54 -7.95
C ALA A 79 -15.53 3.46 -8.36
N LEU A 80 -14.92 3.57 -9.55
CA LEU A 80 -13.92 2.60 -10.01
C LEU A 80 -12.62 2.78 -9.22
N LEU A 81 -12.17 4.02 -9.05
CA LEU A 81 -11.01 4.33 -8.21
C LEU A 81 -11.24 3.97 -6.75
N ARG A 82 -12.46 4.16 -6.22
CA ARG A 82 -12.82 3.70 -4.88
C ARG A 82 -12.63 2.19 -4.72
N GLN A 83 -13.04 1.41 -5.73
CA GLN A 83 -12.85 -0.04 -5.73
C GLN A 83 -11.38 -0.44 -5.87
N THR A 84 -10.58 0.29 -6.65
CA THR A 84 -9.11 0.12 -6.69
C THR A 84 -8.49 0.33 -5.30
N ILE A 85 -8.86 1.39 -4.58
CA ILE A 85 -8.30 1.63 -3.23
C ILE A 85 -8.77 0.53 -2.24
N ALA A 86 -10.02 0.06 -2.34
CA ALA A 86 -10.50 -1.08 -1.56
C ALA A 86 -9.71 -2.37 -1.89
N GLY A 87 -9.41 -2.59 -3.18
CA GLY A 87 -8.56 -3.68 -3.67
C GLY A 87 -7.14 -3.63 -3.13
N LEU A 88 -6.59 -2.43 -2.93
CA LEU A 88 -5.27 -2.26 -2.29
C LEU A 88 -5.31 -2.67 -0.82
N VAL A 89 -6.32 -2.25 -0.06
CA VAL A 89 -6.46 -2.66 1.34
C VAL A 89 -6.55 -4.19 1.44
N LYS A 90 -7.34 -4.83 0.57
CA LYS A 90 -7.44 -6.30 0.52
C LYS A 90 -6.09 -6.96 0.23
N ARG A 91 -5.31 -6.42 -0.71
CA ARG A 91 -3.97 -6.92 -1.03
C ARG A 91 -3.02 -6.75 0.16
N GLN A 92 -3.01 -5.58 0.80
CA GLN A 92 -2.18 -5.30 1.98
C GLN A 92 -2.50 -6.28 3.12
N MET A 93 -3.77 -6.49 3.45
CA MET A 93 -4.17 -7.44 4.50
C MET A 93 -3.81 -8.88 4.15
N THR A 94 -3.95 -9.27 2.88
CA THR A 94 -3.51 -10.58 2.39
C THR A 94 -2.00 -10.77 2.58
N LEU A 95 -1.20 -9.72 2.37
CA LEU A 95 0.25 -9.77 2.54
C LEU A 95 0.69 -9.74 4.00
N VAL A 96 -0.02 -9.00 4.86
CA VAL A 96 0.19 -9.09 6.33
C VAL A 96 0.01 -10.53 6.81
N LEU A 97 -0.96 -11.28 6.27
CA LEU A 97 -1.12 -12.70 6.58
C LEU A 97 -0.05 -13.61 5.95
N LYS A 98 0.67 -13.14 4.92
CA LYS A 98 1.82 -13.88 4.37
C LYS A 98 3.03 -13.76 5.27
N ASP A 99 3.28 -12.56 5.80
CA ASP A 99 4.26 -12.33 6.85
C ASP A 99 4.05 -10.95 7.52
N PRO A 100 3.60 -10.89 8.79
CA PRO A 100 3.37 -9.62 9.46
C PRO A 100 4.66 -8.92 9.90
N TYR A 101 5.84 -9.56 9.74
CA TYR A 101 7.14 -8.93 10.00
C TYR A 101 7.75 -8.27 8.76
N ALA A 102 7.21 -8.47 7.55
CA ALA A 102 7.78 -7.93 6.33
C ALA A 102 7.30 -6.49 6.04
N ASN A 103 8.23 -5.62 5.64
CA ASN A 103 7.91 -4.27 5.14
C ASN A 103 7.51 -4.27 3.66
N SER A 104 8.04 -5.22 2.87
CA SER A 104 7.91 -5.22 1.41
C SER A 104 7.61 -6.59 0.80
N PHE A 105 6.79 -6.57 -0.24
CA PHE A 105 6.30 -7.78 -0.89
C PHE A 105 6.42 -7.74 -2.41
N ASN A 106 6.65 -8.92 -2.96
CA ASN A 106 6.61 -9.21 -4.38
C ASN A 106 5.16 -9.25 -4.90
N ILE A 107 5.01 -8.97 -6.20
CA ILE A 107 3.71 -9.06 -6.89
C ILE A 107 3.12 -10.48 -6.82
N GLU A 108 3.99 -11.49 -6.89
CA GLU A 108 3.68 -12.92 -6.81
C GLU A 108 4.78 -13.66 -6.00
N LYS A 109 4.64 -14.98 -5.80
CA LYS A 109 5.65 -15.78 -5.10
C LYS A 109 6.87 -16.09 -5.99
N ASN A 110 7.73 -15.11 -6.22
CA ASN A 110 8.84 -15.19 -7.18
C ASN A 110 10.26 -15.07 -6.60
N TRP A 111 10.40 -14.93 -5.28
CA TRP A 111 11.72 -14.83 -4.61
C TRP A 111 12.61 -13.67 -5.09
N LYS A 112 12.05 -12.63 -5.71
CA LYS A 112 12.81 -11.39 -5.94
C LYS A 112 13.08 -10.69 -4.60
N GLY A 113 14.13 -9.87 -4.57
CA GLY A 113 14.51 -9.06 -3.41
C GLY A 113 15.78 -9.57 -2.71
N HIS A 114 15.81 -9.49 -1.39
CA HIS A 114 17.03 -9.54 -0.59
C HIS A 114 17.38 -10.93 -0.01
N HIS A 115 16.74 -11.99 -0.49
CA HIS A 115 16.85 -13.32 0.10
C HIS A 115 18.27 -13.92 0.10
N GLU A 116 19.16 -13.47 -0.79
CA GLU A 116 20.54 -13.98 -0.87
C GLU A 116 21.43 -13.47 0.28
N THR A 117 21.09 -12.32 0.88
CA THR A 117 21.90 -11.68 1.93
C THR A 117 21.19 -11.58 3.27
N ASP A 118 19.87 -11.82 3.31
CA ASP A 118 19.05 -11.76 4.51
C ASP A 118 18.99 -13.10 5.26
N HIS A 119 19.51 -13.09 6.47
CA HIS A 119 19.43 -14.20 7.43
C HIS A 119 18.23 -13.98 8.35
N THR A 120 17.06 -14.39 7.86
CA THR A 120 15.77 -14.38 8.57
C THR A 120 14.83 -15.43 7.95
N ASP A 121 13.70 -15.73 8.59
CA ASP A 121 12.71 -16.63 7.97
C ASP A 121 12.09 -15.95 6.74
N LEU A 122 12.21 -16.58 5.57
CA LEU A 122 11.75 -15.99 4.31
C LEU A 122 10.81 -16.91 3.55
N ASN A 123 9.99 -16.31 2.70
CA ASN A 123 9.21 -16.99 1.68
C ASN A 123 9.17 -16.13 0.40
N GLY A 124 8.83 -16.74 -0.74
CA GLY A 124 8.93 -16.07 -2.04
C GLY A 124 8.02 -14.85 -2.26
N TRP A 125 7.09 -14.55 -1.35
CA TRP A 125 6.30 -13.30 -1.40
C TRP A 125 7.05 -12.09 -0.84
N ILE A 126 8.11 -12.30 -0.08
CA ILE A 126 8.83 -11.25 0.63
C ILE A 126 9.91 -10.68 -0.30
N TRP A 127 9.86 -9.38 -0.54
CA TRP A 127 10.96 -8.66 -1.18
C TRP A 127 12.01 -8.29 -0.13
N GLU A 128 11.57 -7.74 1.00
CA GLU A 128 12.40 -7.39 2.16
C GLU A 128 11.61 -7.65 3.45
N ARG A 129 12.29 -8.18 4.48
CA ARG A 129 11.68 -8.55 5.75
C ARG A 129 12.14 -7.70 6.94
N LYS A 130 12.29 -6.39 6.75
CA LYS A 130 12.62 -5.50 7.88
C LYS A 130 11.36 -5.18 8.65
N TYR A 131 11.27 -5.68 9.88
CA TYR A 131 10.14 -5.37 10.74
C TYR A 131 10.12 -3.90 11.14
N GLU A 132 9.10 -3.20 10.68
CA GLU A 132 8.85 -1.79 10.90
C GLU A 132 7.42 -1.65 11.43
N VAL A 133 7.26 -1.12 12.65
CA VAL A 133 5.94 -1.02 13.31
C VAL A 133 4.92 -0.30 12.42
N ASP A 134 5.36 0.75 11.73
CA ASP A 134 4.50 1.55 10.85
C ASP A 134 4.00 0.77 9.62
N SER A 135 4.73 -0.24 9.13
CA SER A 135 4.28 -1.09 8.03
C SER A 135 2.92 -1.74 8.32
N LEU A 136 2.62 -2.03 9.59
CA LEU A 136 1.32 -2.55 10.01
C LEU A 136 0.30 -1.44 10.34
N CYS A 137 0.74 -0.23 10.67
CA CYS A 137 -0.14 0.92 10.86
C CYS A 137 -0.77 1.40 9.55
N TYR A 138 0.01 1.43 8.47
CA TYR A 138 -0.41 2.01 7.19
C TYR A 138 -1.64 1.32 6.56
N PRO A 139 -1.70 -0.02 6.46
CA PRO A 139 -2.90 -0.70 5.96
C PRO A 139 -4.16 -0.44 6.81
N LEU A 140 -4.02 -0.40 8.14
CA LEU A 140 -5.12 -0.04 9.04
C LEU A 140 -5.58 1.41 8.82
N GLN A 141 -4.63 2.33 8.64
CA GLN A 141 -4.91 3.73 8.32
C GLN A 141 -5.66 3.85 6.99
N LEU A 142 -5.20 3.17 5.92
CA LEU A 142 -5.85 3.24 4.62
C LEU A 142 -7.29 2.72 4.68
N ALA A 143 -7.50 1.58 5.35
CA ALA A 143 -8.82 1.01 5.54
C ALA A 143 -9.79 1.96 6.27
N TYR A 144 -9.29 2.63 7.32
CA TYR A 144 -10.05 3.62 8.07
C TYR A 144 -10.36 4.87 7.24
N LEU A 145 -9.36 5.44 6.56
CA LEU A 145 -9.52 6.65 5.76
C LEU A 145 -10.45 6.41 4.57
N LEU A 146 -10.32 5.27 3.88
CA LEU A 146 -11.24 4.88 2.80
C LEU A 146 -12.69 4.86 3.29
N TRP A 147 -12.94 4.22 4.43
CA TRP A 147 -14.26 4.19 5.03
C TRP A 147 -14.78 5.58 5.39
N LYS A 148 -13.96 6.41 6.03
CA LYS A 148 -14.38 7.75 6.46
C LYS A 148 -14.62 8.72 5.32
N GLU A 149 -13.80 8.67 4.28
CA GLU A 149 -13.89 9.60 3.16
C GLU A 149 -14.98 9.21 2.16
N THR A 150 -15.23 7.90 1.95
CA THR A 150 -16.07 7.42 0.84
C THR A 150 -17.28 6.58 1.27
N GLY A 151 -17.31 6.13 2.53
CA GLY A 151 -18.32 5.20 3.05
C GLY A 151 -18.12 3.74 2.63
N ASP A 152 -17.06 3.39 1.88
CA ASP A 152 -16.80 2.00 1.47
C ASP A 152 -16.44 1.14 2.69
N THR A 153 -17.03 -0.04 2.76
CA THR A 153 -16.80 -1.04 3.82
C THR A 153 -16.44 -2.42 3.25
N SER A 154 -16.32 -2.55 1.93
CA SER A 154 -16.04 -3.83 1.27
C SER A 154 -14.65 -4.39 1.57
N GLN A 155 -13.75 -3.53 2.06
CA GLN A 155 -12.41 -3.89 2.54
C GLN A 155 -12.39 -4.51 3.93
N PHE A 156 -13.48 -4.41 4.70
CA PHE A 156 -13.60 -5.03 6.04
C PHE A 156 -14.13 -6.46 5.92
N ASP A 157 -13.39 -7.32 5.22
CA ASP A 157 -13.71 -8.72 5.03
C ASP A 157 -13.05 -9.64 6.08
N GLU A 158 -13.19 -10.95 5.92
CA GLU A 158 -12.57 -11.94 6.81
C GLU A 158 -11.04 -11.84 6.85
N THR A 159 -10.42 -11.50 5.71
CA THR A 159 -8.97 -11.29 5.59
C THR A 159 -8.53 -10.09 6.43
N PHE A 160 -9.26 -8.98 6.38
CA PHE A 160 -9.01 -7.82 7.23
C PHE A 160 -9.09 -8.18 8.71
N VAL A 161 -10.11 -8.93 9.12
CA VAL A 161 -10.27 -9.35 10.53
C VAL A 161 -9.12 -10.26 10.97
N ALA A 162 -8.74 -11.23 10.14
CA ALA A 162 -7.61 -12.12 10.42
C ALA A 162 -6.29 -11.34 10.52
N ALA A 163 -5.99 -10.48 9.55
CA ALA A 163 -4.79 -9.66 9.55
C ALA A 163 -4.73 -8.72 10.77
N THR A 164 -5.87 -8.12 11.15
CA THR A 164 -5.95 -7.28 12.35
C THR A 164 -5.62 -8.07 13.62
N LYS A 165 -6.08 -9.32 13.74
CA LYS A 165 -5.71 -10.19 14.87
C LYS A 165 -4.21 -10.49 14.90
N GLU A 166 -3.60 -10.77 13.74
CA GLU A 166 -2.15 -10.98 13.63
C GLU A 166 -1.36 -9.73 14.02
N ILE A 167 -1.80 -8.53 13.60
CA ILE A 167 -1.17 -7.26 13.99
C ILE A 167 -1.22 -7.08 15.51
N LEU A 168 -2.39 -7.27 16.12
CA LEU A 168 -2.56 -7.16 17.58
C LEU A 168 -1.72 -8.20 18.33
N HIS A 169 -1.68 -9.44 17.84
CA HIS A 169 -0.87 -10.51 18.41
C HIS A 169 0.61 -10.14 18.37
N LEU A 170 1.12 -9.78 17.19
CA LEU A 170 2.51 -9.40 16.98
C LEU A 170 2.89 -8.22 17.88
N TRP A 171 2.13 -7.12 17.85
CA TRP A 171 2.42 -5.96 18.69
C TRP A 171 2.42 -6.29 20.18
N THR A 172 1.59 -7.24 20.63
CA THR A 172 1.58 -7.71 22.02
C THR A 172 2.84 -8.53 22.33
N VAL A 173 3.27 -9.42 21.42
CA VAL A 173 4.52 -10.20 21.57
C VAL A 173 5.73 -9.27 21.66
N GLU A 174 5.79 -8.26 20.79
CA GLU A 174 6.92 -7.33 20.71
C GLU A 174 7.02 -6.33 21.88
N GLN A 175 6.03 -6.28 22.79
CA GLN A 175 6.14 -5.53 24.04
C GLN A 175 7.24 -6.07 24.96
N ASP A 176 7.54 -7.37 24.88
CA ASP A 176 8.76 -7.96 25.43
C ASP A 176 9.47 -8.78 24.35
N HIS A 177 10.36 -8.11 23.61
CA HIS A 177 11.10 -8.66 22.48
C HIS A 177 11.94 -9.91 22.83
N LYS A 178 12.18 -10.22 24.11
CA LYS A 178 12.80 -11.50 24.51
C LYS A 178 11.97 -12.72 24.04
N ASN A 179 10.66 -12.55 23.88
CA ASN A 179 9.73 -13.57 23.41
C ASN A 179 9.51 -13.54 21.88
N SER A 180 10.15 -12.60 21.18
CA SER A 180 9.96 -12.42 19.75
C SER A 180 10.56 -13.58 18.95
N PRO A 181 9.83 -14.13 17.96
CA PRO A 181 10.39 -15.05 16.97
C PRO A 181 11.27 -14.35 15.94
N TYR A 182 11.20 -13.02 15.82
CA TYR A 182 11.86 -12.27 14.76
C TYR A 182 13.35 -12.07 15.06
N ARG A 183 14.20 -12.49 14.12
CA ARG A 183 15.63 -12.17 14.06
C ARG A 183 15.97 -11.78 12.63
N PHE A 184 16.92 -10.86 12.49
CA PHE A 184 17.33 -10.36 11.19
C PHE A 184 18.81 -9.97 11.23
N VAL A 185 19.58 -10.50 10.29
CA VAL A 185 20.96 -10.09 10.00
C VAL A 185 21.09 -10.02 8.48
N ARG A 186 21.75 -8.99 7.95
CA ARG A 186 22.05 -8.88 6.51
C ARG A 186 23.55 -8.83 6.30
N ASP A 187 24.04 -9.58 5.33
CA ASP A 187 25.41 -9.41 4.83
C ASP A 187 25.48 -8.13 4.00
N THR A 188 25.94 -7.04 4.62
CA THR A 188 26.18 -5.75 3.94
C THR A 188 27.68 -5.54 3.76
N ALA A 189 28.10 -5.03 2.59
CA ALA A 189 29.45 -4.52 2.44
C ALA A 189 29.72 -3.41 3.48
N PRO A 190 30.95 -3.33 4.03
CA PRO A 190 31.31 -2.32 5.03
C PRO A 190 31.20 -0.88 4.52
#